data_AF-A0A2B5XLV4-F1
#
_entry.id   AF-A0A2B5XLV4-F1
#
_cell.length_a   1.000
_cell.length_b   1.000
_cell.length_c   1.000
_cell.angle_alpha   90.00
_cell.angle_beta   90.00
_cell.angle_gamma   90.00
#
_symmetry.space_group_name_H-M   'P 1'
#
loop_
_entity.id
_entity.type
_entity.pdbx_description
1 polymer ?
#
loop_
_entity_poly.entity_id
_entity_poly.type
_entity_poly.pdbx_seq_one_letter_code
_entity_poly.pdbx_strand_id
1 'polypeptide(L)'
;MQNRSSSNVTFIDVSHWEGSIDWNAVKASGIPAAYAKATEGVNYLDPTFVQNVQAARNANVLIGAYHFAHPEQNDAISEAKYFVSILQSNQADLMPVLDLESPTDPSNSNLTGTAISNWARSFINYVKQATGKNVMLYTGVWYINEFGINGLSDIPLWIARYSSTPPADAGGWTEWTAWQYTDSGQISGVGNCDVSAAVSLEALQGNGTSGGGNVSPPNNATPVYGVAVINGDNVNLRTGPSLQSSVIRQLNRGESYEVLSEQDGWLALGGNEWIYYDSSYIQYKHYVATITGDNVNLRDAPSLSGNVIRQLHHGEAYRVWCKQDGWLGLGGNEWIYYDSSYIQYGV
;
A
#
# COMPACT_ATOMS: atom_id res chain seq x y z
N MET A 1 7.46 17.47 -1.67
CA MET A 1 7.45 15.99 -1.79
C MET A 1 8.52 15.57 -2.80
N GLN A 2 8.85 14.27 -2.85
CA GLN A 2 9.94 13.73 -3.66
C GLN A 2 9.66 13.75 -5.18
N ASN A 3 10.72 13.78 -6.00
CA ASN A 3 10.61 13.61 -7.46
C ASN A 3 10.29 12.15 -7.82
N ARG A 4 9.71 11.93 -9.01
CA ARG A 4 9.67 10.58 -9.61
C ARG A 4 11.08 10.12 -9.98
N SER A 5 11.28 8.81 -9.94
CA SER A 5 12.45 8.11 -10.42
C SER A 5 12.03 6.99 -11.39
N SER A 6 13.00 6.47 -12.15
CA SER A 6 12.79 5.30 -13.02
C SER A 6 12.50 4.00 -12.25
N SER A 7 12.74 3.97 -10.94
CA SER A 7 12.43 2.83 -10.09
C SER A 7 10.99 2.85 -9.58
N ASN A 8 10.23 3.93 -9.81
CA ASN A 8 8.83 3.97 -9.43
C ASN A 8 7.98 3.06 -10.32
N VAL A 9 6.96 2.47 -9.72
CA VAL A 9 6.01 1.61 -10.42
C VAL A 9 4.98 2.50 -11.11
N THR A 10 4.88 2.40 -12.43
CA THR A 10 3.82 3.08 -13.18
C THR A 10 2.53 2.27 -13.08
N PHE A 11 1.42 2.92 -12.76
CA PHE A 11 0.09 2.32 -12.72
C PHE A 11 -0.94 3.29 -13.29
N ILE A 12 -2.13 2.77 -13.60
CA ILE A 12 -3.24 3.56 -14.14
C ILE A 12 -4.43 3.52 -13.18
N ASP A 13 -5.36 4.44 -13.38
CA ASP A 13 -6.65 4.39 -12.74
C ASP A 13 -7.77 4.65 -13.74
N VAL A 14 -8.88 3.93 -13.56
CA VAL A 14 -9.95 3.80 -14.56
C VAL A 14 -11.33 3.75 -13.91
N SER A 15 -12.36 3.97 -14.70
CA SER A 15 -13.76 4.01 -14.33
C SER A 15 -14.63 3.56 -15.51
N HIS A 16 -15.93 3.84 -15.46
CA HIS A 16 -16.81 3.70 -16.62
C HIS A 16 -16.44 4.60 -17.81
N TRP A 17 -15.68 5.68 -17.61
CA TRP A 17 -15.32 6.62 -18.68
C TRP A 17 -14.42 6.01 -19.76
N GLU A 18 -13.57 5.06 -19.40
CA GLU A 18 -12.65 4.38 -20.34
C GLU A 18 -13.37 3.30 -21.18
N GLY A 19 -14.59 2.92 -20.80
CA GLY A 19 -15.37 1.90 -21.50
C GLY A 19 -14.72 0.52 -21.44
N SER A 20 -14.52 -0.10 -22.62
CA SER A 20 -13.97 -1.46 -22.72
C SER A 20 -12.45 -1.44 -22.78
N ILE A 21 -11.80 -2.07 -21.80
CA ILE A 21 -10.34 -2.11 -21.68
C ILE A 21 -9.79 -3.48 -22.12
N ASP A 22 -8.75 -3.47 -22.95
CA ASP A 22 -7.93 -4.66 -23.24
C ASP A 22 -6.81 -4.79 -22.19
N TRP A 23 -7.10 -5.52 -21.12
CA TRP A 23 -6.18 -5.72 -20.01
C TRP A 23 -4.91 -6.52 -20.36
N ASN A 24 -4.95 -7.36 -21.41
CA ASN A 24 -3.74 -8.05 -21.88
C ASN A 24 -2.79 -7.05 -22.58
N ALA A 25 -3.35 -6.11 -23.34
CA ALA A 25 -2.58 -5.01 -23.93
C ALA A 25 -2.01 -4.08 -22.84
N VAL A 26 -2.79 -3.81 -21.77
CA VAL A 26 -2.31 -3.06 -20.60
C VAL A 26 -1.11 -3.76 -19.97
N LYS A 27 -1.22 -5.06 -19.67
CA LYS A 27 -0.10 -5.83 -19.12
C LYS A 27 1.11 -5.82 -20.04
N ALA A 28 0.90 -6.02 -21.34
CA ALA A 28 1.96 -6.02 -22.34
C ALA A 28 2.66 -4.65 -22.48
N SER A 29 1.98 -3.56 -22.13
CA SER A 29 2.57 -2.20 -22.06
C SER A 29 3.43 -1.96 -20.81
N GLY A 30 3.58 -2.97 -19.95
CA GLY A 30 4.42 -2.90 -18.75
C GLY A 30 3.71 -2.36 -17.52
N ILE A 31 2.38 -2.19 -17.55
CA ILE A 31 1.58 -1.75 -16.41
C ILE A 31 1.26 -2.96 -15.52
N PRO A 32 1.80 -3.04 -14.29
CA PRO A 32 1.61 -4.18 -13.40
C PRO A 32 0.42 -4.01 -12.46
N ALA A 33 -0.10 -2.80 -12.30
CA ALA A 33 -1.17 -2.46 -11.37
C ALA A 33 -2.13 -1.43 -11.95
N ALA A 34 -3.38 -1.44 -11.46
CA ALA A 34 -4.38 -0.43 -11.74
C ALA A 34 -5.32 -0.20 -10.55
N TYR A 35 -6.01 0.94 -10.52
CA TYR A 35 -7.16 1.18 -9.64
C TYR A 35 -8.42 1.34 -10.47
N ALA A 36 -9.55 0.77 -10.02
CA ALA A 36 -10.85 0.97 -10.65
C ALA A 36 -11.80 1.70 -9.71
N LYS A 37 -12.59 2.65 -10.23
CA LYS A 37 -13.70 3.25 -9.49
C LYS A 37 -14.64 2.13 -9.07
N ALA A 38 -14.91 2.03 -7.77
CA ALA A 38 -15.87 1.07 -7.26
C ALA A 38 -17.19 1.75 -6.96
N THR A 39 -17.14 2.82 -6.18
CA THR A 39 -18.35 3.44 -5.64
C THR A 39 -18.24 4.95 -5.58
N GLU A 40 -19.40 5.60 -5.55
CA GLU A 40 -19.56 7.03 -5.31
C GLU A 40 -20.75 7.23 -4.35
N GLY A 41 -20.55 8.03 -3.31
CA GLY A 41 -21.58 8.27 -2.31
C GLY A 41 -22.09 6.98 -1.64
N VAL A 42 -23.41 6.87 -1.46
CA VAL A 42 -24.02 5.78 -0.68
C VAL A 42 -24.75 4.73 -1.51
N ASN A 43 -24.81 4.90 -2.84
CA ASN A 43 -25.66 4.07 -3.70
C ASN A 43 -25.20 3.88 -5.15
N TYR A 44 -24.12 4.52 -5.59
CA TYR A 44 -23.62 4.35 -6.95
C TYR A 44 -22.48 3.34 -7.00
N LEU A 45 -22.71 2.22 -7.69
CA LEU A 45 -21.69 1.26 -8.09
C LEU A 45 -21.28 1.58 -9.52
N ASP A 46 -19.98 1.78 -9.76
CA ASP A 46 -19.48 1.98 -11.11
C ASP A 46 -19.78 0.72 -11.97
N PRO A 47 -20.47 0.87 -13.11
CA PRO A 47 -20.95 -0.26 -13.89
C PRO A 47 -19.82 -1.11 -14.51
N THR A 48 -18.60 -0.59 -14.62
CA THR A 48 -17.44 -1.34 -15.16
C THR A 48 -16.59 -1.97 -14.06
N PHE A 49 -16.79 -1.64 -12.79
CA PHE A 49 -15.93 -2.08 -11.69
C PHE A 49 -15.72 -3.60 -11.64
N VAL A 50 -16.79 -4.38 -11.60
CA VAL A 50 -16.71 -5.85 -11.48
C VAL A 50 -15.99 -6.47 -12.68
N GLN A 51 -16.29 -5.97 -13.88
CA GLN A 51 -15.64 -6.43 -15.11
C GLN A 51 -14.15 -6.08 -15.11
N ASN A 52 -13.80 -4.86 -14.71
CA ASN A 52 -12.41 -4.41 -14.64
C ASN A 52 -11.62 -5.24 -13.63
N VAL A 53 -12.17 -5.49 -12.44
CA VAL A 53 -11.53 -6.34 -11.43
C VAL A 53 -11.24 -7.74 -11.99
N GLN A 54 -12.23 -8.39 -12.60
CA GLN A 54 -12.06 -9.73 -13.13
C GLN A 54 -11.08 -9.78 -14.31
N ALA A 55 -11.21 -8.83 -15.25
CA ALA A 55 -10.40 -8.82 -16.47
C ALA A 55 -8.93 -8.45 -16.20
N ALA A 56 -8.67 -7.48 -15.31
CA ALA A 56 -7.32 -7.12 -14.89
C ALA A 56 -6.61 -8.30 -14.23
N ARG A 57 -7.27 -8.99 -13.29
CA ARG A 57 -6.70 -10.16 -12.61
C ARG A 57 -6.41 -11.29 -13.58
N ASN A 58 -7.31 -11.57 -14.54
CA ASN A 58 -7.08 -12.57 -15.58
C ASN A 58 -5.88 -12.24 -16.47
N ALA A 59 -5.57 -10.95 -16.66
CA ALA A 59 -4.39 -10.49 -17.39
C ALA A 59 -3.13 -10.36 -16.52
N ASN A 60 -3.18 -10.76 -15.24
CA ASN A 60 -2.11 -10.60 -14.24
C ASN A 60 -1.71 -9.13 -13.99
N VAL A 61 -2.69 -8.23 -13.99
CA VAL A 61 -2.57 -6.85 -13.50
C VAL A 61 -3.21 -6.79 -12.12
N LEU A 62 -2.45 -6.39 -11.09
CA LEU A 62 -3.00 -6.21 -9.74
C LEU A 62 -4.02 -5.08 -9.76
N ILE A 63 -5.18 -5.26 -9.13
CA ILE A 63 -6.24 -4.25 -9.18
C ILE A 63 -6.69 -3.81 -7.79
N GLY A 64 -6.71 -2.49 -7.60
CA GLY A 64 -7.26 -1.78 -6.46
C GLY A 64 -8.64 -1.20 -6.75
N ALA A 65 -9.25 -0.65 -5.72
CA ALA A 65 -10.56 -0.04 -5.79
C ALA A 65 -10.53 1.33 -5.10
N TYR A 66 -11.17 2.32 -5.71
CA TYR A 66 -11.35 3.63 -5.08
C TYR A 66 -12.82 4.00 -4.90
N HIS A 67 -13.07 4.85 -3.91
CA HIS A 67 -14.38 5.40 -3.58
C HIS A 67 -14.36 6.91 -3.73
N PHE A 68 -15.19 7.45 -4.62
CA PHE A 68 -15.36 8.89 -4.80
C PHE A 68 -16.27 9.46 -3.71
N ALA A 69 -15.71 10.33 -2.86
CA ALA A 69 -16.35 10.81 -1.65
C ALA A 69 -17.25 12.03 -1.87
N HIS A 70 -18.34 12.14 -1.10
CA HIS A 70 -19.17 13.34 -1.03
C HIS A 70 -19.40 13.80 0.43
N PRO A 71 -18.37 14.34 1.11
CA PRO A 71 -18.49 14.83 2.49
C PRO A 71 -19.54 15.94 2.64
N GLU A 72 -19.86 16.66 1.57
CA GLU A 72 -20.89 17.70 1.53
C GLU A 72 -22.33 17.14 1.45
N GLN A 73 -22.50 15.85 1.16
CA GLN A 73 -23.81 15.23 0.95
C GLN A 73 -24.10 14.11 1.95
N ASN A 74 -23.10 13.32 2.31
CA ASN A 74 -23.30 12.08 3.07
C ASN A 74 -22.42 12.00 4.31
N ASP A 75 -22.84 11.17 5.26
CA ASP A 75 -22.01 10.79 6.41
C ASP A 75 -20.92 9.77 6.01
N ALA A 76 -19.71 9.94 6.57
CA ALA A 76 -18.53 9.15 6.27
C ALA A 76 -18.73 7.64 6.47
N ILE A 77 -19.44 7.25 7.54
CA ILE A 77 -19.66 5.84 7.86
C ILE A 77 -20.65 5.22 6.88
N SER A 78 -21.58 6.01 6.32
CA SER A 78 -22.53 5.54 5.33
C SER A 78 -21.85 5.22 4.00
N GLU A 79 -20.99 6.12 3.52
CA GLU A 79 -20.17 5.89 2.32
C GLU A 79 -19.19 4.72 2.52
N ALA A 80 -18.52 4.67 3.67
CA ALA A 80 -17.57 3.60 3.99
C ALA A 80 -18.24 2.22 4.05
N LYS A 81 -19.44 2.11 4.62
CA LYS A 81 -20.23 0.87 4.63
C LYS A 81 -20.56 0.41 3.21
N TYR A 82 -20.98 1.34 2.36
CA TYR A 82 -21.32 1.01 0.99
C TYR A 82 -20.09 0.51 0.23
N PHE A 83 -18.97 1.25 0.30
CA PHE A 83 -17.71 0.84 -0.30
C PHE A 83 -17.24 -0.54 0.19
N VAL A 84 -17.22 -0.77 1.50
CA VAL A 84 -16.83 -2.07 2.10
C VAL A 84 -17.71 -3.21 1.60
N SER A 85 -19.02 -3.00 1.43
CA SER A 85 -19.94 -4.04 0.93
C SER A 85 -19.57 -4.48 -0.50
N ILE A 86 -19.10 -3.54 -1.32
CA ILE A 86 -18.63 -3.82 -2.69
C ILE A 86 -17.28 -4.54 -2.66
N LEU A 87 -16.35 -4.12 -1.79
CA LEU A 87 -15.04 -4.78 -1.63
C LEU A 87 -15.15 -6.22 -1.13
N GLN A 88 -16.06 -6.50 -0.19
CA GLN A 88 -16.27 -7.86 0.32
C GLN A 88 -16.78 -8.81 -0.77
N SER A 89 -17.54 -8.28 -1.72
CA SER A 89 -18.08 -9.05 -2.85
C SER A 89 -17.08 -9.20 -4.00
N ASN A 90 -16.04 -8.35 -4.05
CA ASN A 90 -15.08 -8.26 -5.15
C ASN A 90 -13.67 -8.09 -4.60
N GLN A 91 -12.94 -9.20 -4.46
CA GLN A 91 -11.59 -9.18 -3.91
C GLN A 91 -10.64 -8.32 -4.78
N ALA A 92 -10.18 -7.21 -4.23
CA ALA A 92 -9.11 -6.36 -4.76
C ALA A 92 -7.75 -6.72 -4.14
N ASP A 93 -6.69 -6.55 -4.92
CA ASP A 93 -5.31 -6.92 -4.55
C ASP A 93 -4.59 -5.79 -3.80
N LEU A 94 -4.96 -4.54 -4.06
CA LEU A 94 -4.30 -3.34 -3.52
C LEU A 94 -5.04 -2.77 -2.29
N MET A 95 -4.45 -1.76 -1.64
CA MET A 95 -5.13 -0.97 -0.60
C MET A 95 -6.42 -0.36 -1.16
N PRO A 96 -7.50 -0.26 -0.38
CA PRO A 96 -8.61 0.60 -0.73
C PRO A 96 -8.15 2.07 -0.79
N VAL A 97 -8.71 2.85 -1.70
CA VAL A 97 -8.45 4.29 -1.82
C VAL A 97 -9.71 5.09 -1.49
N LEU A 98 -9.56 6.09 -0.64
CA LEU A 98 -10.53 7.17 -0.51
C LEU A 98 -10.14 8.28 -1.50
N ASP A 99 -10.99 8.55 -2.49
CA ASP A 99 -10.85 9.66 -3.43
C ASP A 99 -11.62 10.87 -2.87
N LEU A 100 -10.85 11.89 -2.46
CA LEU A 100 -11.35 13.09 -1.79
C LEU A 100 -11.01 14.34 -2.60
N GLU A 101 -11.91 14.70 -3.49
CA GLU A 101 -11.83 15.90 -4.32
C GLU A 101 -13.17 16.62 -4.51
N SER A 102 -14.22 16.13 -3.85
CA SER A 102 -15.50 16.82 -3.67
C SER A 102 -15.65 17.28 -2.23
N PRO A 103 -16.24 18.46 -1.98
CA PRO A 103 -16.77 19.43 -2.95
C PRO A 103 -15.66 20.15 -3.73
N THR A 104 -15.91 20.57 -4.97
CA THR A 104 -14.88 21.23 -5.81
C THR A 104 -14.71 22.72 -5.54
N ASP A 105 -15.63 23.34 -4.79
CA ASP A 105 -15.59 24.77 -4.46
C ASP A 105 -15.80 24.98 -2.93
N PRO A 106 -14.80 25.50 -2.21
CA PRO A 106 -14.89 25.71 -0.76
C PRO A 106 -15.94 26.75 -0.36
N SER A 107 -16.36 27.63 -1.28
CA SER A 107 -17.39 28.62 -1.00
C SER A 107 -18.82 28.06 -0.99
N ASN A 108 -19.04 26.88 -1.60
CA ASN A 108 -20.38 26.33 -1.81
C ASN A 108 -20.74 25.16 -0.88
N SER A 109 -19.82 24.68 -0.04
CA SER A 109 -20.02 23.47 0.75
C SER A 109 -20.46 23.71 2.20
N ASN A 110 -20.27 24.92 2.73
CA ASN A 110 -20.32 25.22 4.18
C ASN A 110 -19.42 24.31 5.05
N LEU A 111 -18.49 23.57 4.44
CA LEU A 111 -17.58 22.67 5.15
C LEU A 111 -16.23 23.34 5.36
N THR A 112 -15.70 23.20 6.57
CA THR A 112 -14.31 23.61 6.86
C THR A 112 -13.35 22.47 6.51
N GLY A 113 -12.08 22.80 6.27
CA GLY A 113 -11.02 21.78 6.10
C GLY A 113 -10.96 20.78 7.24
N THR A 114 -11.12 21.23 8.49
CA THR A 114 -11.20 20.34 9.66
C THR A 114 -12.41 19.39 9.60
N ALA A 115 -13.58 19.86 9.14
CA ALA A 115 -14.75 19.00 8.99
C ALA A 115 -14.50 17.92 7.92
N ILE A 116 -13.94 18.30 6.79
CA ILE A 116 -13.58 17.38 5.71
C ILE A 116 -12.51 16.38 6.16
N SER A 117 -11.47 16.83 6.86
CA SER A 117 -10.42 15.96 7.43
C SER A 117 -10.99 14.93 8.40
N ASN A 118 -11.89 15.35 9.31
CA ASN A 118 -12.52 14.45 10.27
C ASN A 118 -13.46 13.45 9.61
N TRP A 119 -14.18 13.88 8.56
CA TRP A 119 -14.99 13.02 7.73
C TRP A 119 -14.13 11.94 7.05
N ALA A 120 -13.03 12.34 6.40
CA ALA A 120 -12.12 11.42 5.72
C ALA A 120 -11.49 10.42 6.70
N ARG A 121 -11.07 10.88 7.89
CA ARG A 121 -10.55 10.00 8.95
C ARG A 121 -11.57 8.96 9.39
N SER A 122 -12.83 9.35 9.54
CA SER A 122 -13.91 8.44 9.95
C SER A 122 -14.14 7.36 8.91
N PHE A 123 -14.16 7.73 7.62
CA PHE A 123 -14.23 6.79 6.50
C PHE A 123 -13.05 5.81 6.53
N ILE A 124 -11.82 6.34 6.55
CA ILE A 124 -10.58 5.56 6.50
C ILE A 124 -10.51 4.56 7.67
N ASN A 125 -10.81 5.01 8.88
CA ASN A 125 -10.79 4.16 10.07
C ASN A 125 -11.82 3.03 9.97
N TYR A 126 -13.01 3.32 9.45
CA TYR A 126 -14.04 2.29 9.26
C TYR A 126 -13.62 1.24 8.22
N VAL A 127 -13.14 1.68 7.06
CA VAL A 127 -12.68 0.76 6.00
C VAL A 127 -11.51 -0.09 6.50
N LYS A 128 -10.54 0.52 7.21
CA LYS A 128 -9.42 -0.21 7.81
C LYS A 128 -9.88 -1.24 8.83
N GLN A 129 -10.81 -0.88 9.72
CA GLN A 129 -11.37 -1.81 10.70
C GLN A 129 -12.13 -2.96 10.03
N ALA A 130 -12.91 -2.70 8.98
CA ALA A 130 -13.77 -3.70 8.35
C ALA A 130 -13.03 -4.64 7.40
N THR A 131 -11.92 -4.18 6.80
CA THR A 131 -11.17 -4.94 5.79
C THR A 131 -9.85 -5.50 6.32
N GLY A 132 -9.33 -4.97 7.43
CA GLY A 132 -7.98 -5.25 7.92
C GLY A 132 -6.86 -4.64 7.08
N LYS A 133 -7.19 -3.89 6.01
CA LYS A 133 -6.21 -3.26 5.11
C LYS A 133 -5.97 -1.80 5.48
N ASN A 134 -4.75 -1.32 5.28
CA ASN A 134 -4.50 0.13 5.24
C ASN A 134 -5.27 0.76 4.06
N VAL A 135 -5.60 2.04 4.19
CA VAL A 135 -6.33 2.83 3.18
C VAL A 135 -5.43 3.97 2.75
N MET A 136 -5.37 4.24 1.45
CA MET A 136 -4.65 5.38 0.89
C MET A 136 -5.63 6.52 0.58
N LEU A 137 -5.21 7.76 0.81
CA LEU A 137 -5.99 8.95 0.47
C LEU A 137 -5.52 9.46 -0.89
N TYR A 138 -6.43 9.49 -1.85
CA TYR A 138 -6.26 10.26 -3.08
C TYR A 138 -6.87 11.65 -2.92
N THR A 139 -6.12 12.68 -3.34
CA THR A 139 -6.62 14.07 -3.40
C THR A 139 -5.68 14.93 -4.25
N GLY A 140 -6.14 16.10 -4.68
CA GLY A 140 -5.30 17.08 -5.37
C GLY A 140 -4.53 18.00 -4.43
N VAL A 141 -3.33 18.43 -4.85
CA VAL A 141 -2.58 19.47 -4.10
C VAL A 141 -3.37 20.79 -4.00
N TRP A 142 -4.20 21.08 -4.99
CA TRP A 142 -5.10 22.22 -4.98
C TRP A 142 -6.14 22.07 -3.86
N TYR A 143 -6.75 20.88 -3.74
CA TYR A 143 -7.77 20.57 -2.75
C TYR A 143 -7.23 20.71 -1.34
N ILE A 144 -6.03 20.17 -1.08
CA ILE A 144 -5.36 20.30 0.22
C ILE A 144 -5.20 21.78 0.61
N ASN A 145 -4.73 22.62 -0.31
CA ASN A 145 -4.42 24.02 -0.03
C ASN A 145 -5.68 24.88 0.08
N GLU A 146 -6.65 24.70 -0.81
CA GLU A 146 -7.85 25.56 -0.88
C GLU A 146 -8.85 25.22 0.22
N PHE A 147 -9.01 23.94 0.56
CA PHE A 147 -9.88 23.51 1.66
C PHE A 147 -9.18 23.54 3.01
N GLY A 148 -7.85 23.65 3.06
CA GLY A 148 -7.08 23.65 4.31
C GLY A 148 -7.07 22.28 4.99
N ILE A 149 -6.88 21.22 4.20
CA ILE A 149 -6.85 19.83 4.70
C ILE A 149 -5.60 19.62 5.56
N ASN A 150 -5.81 19.11 6.77
CA ASN A 150 -4.76 18.83 7.75
C ASN A 150 -5.08 17.62 8.64
N GLY A 151 -4.12 17.18 9.47
CA GLY A 151 -4.34 16.11 10.46
C GLY A 151 -4.49 14.70 9.86
N LEU A 152 -4.09 14.53 8.61
CA LEU A 152 -4.18 13.27 7.87
C LEU A 152 -2.82 12.77 7.37
N SER A 153 -1.71 13.44 7.74
CA SER A 153 -0.36 13.15 7.23
C SER A 153 0.19 11.77 7.59
N ASP A 154 -0.45 11.05 8.52
CA ASP A 154 -0.19 9.64 8.85
C ASP A 154 -0.78 8.66 7.82
N ILE A 155 -1.69 9.10 6.97
CA ILE A 155 -2.32 8.27 5.92
C ILE A 155 -1.43 8.27 4.67
N PRO A 156 -1.19 7.10 4.02
CA PRO A 156 -0.55 7.04 2.72
C PRO A 156 -1.23 7.99 1.72
N LEU A 157 -0.44 8.79 1.00
CA LEU A 157 -0.96 9.81 0.08
C LEU A 157 -0.77 9.41 -1.38
N TRP A 158 -1.85 9.41 -2.13
CA TRP A 158 -1.85 9.44 -3.58
C TRP A 158 -2.18 10.86 -4.05
N ILE A 159 -1.16 11.65 -4.35
CA ILE A 159 -1.34 13.07 -4.67
C ILE A 159 -1.62 13.25 -6.16
N ALA A 160 -2.64 14.03 -6.52
CA ALA A 160 -2.88 14.46 -7.89
C ALA A 160 -2.19 15.81 -8.16
N ARG A 161 -1.34 15.81 -9.19
CA ARG A 161 -0.71 17.01 -9.73
C ARG A 161 -0.22 16.75 -11.15
N TYR A 162 -0.90 17.30 -12.15
CA TYR A 162 -0.53 17.11 -13.55
C TYR A 162 0.66 17.99 -13.94
N SER A 163 1.86 17.46 -13.79
CA SER A 163 3.12 18.19 -13.90
C SER A 163 4.30 17.23 -14.07
N SER A 164 5.41 17.73 -14.63
CA SER A 164 6.69 17.01 -14.62
C SER A 164 7.44 17.16 -13.29
N THR A 165 7.06 18.14 -12.46
CA THR A 165 7.66 18.42 -11.15
C THR A 165 6.70 18.12 -10.01
N PRO A 166 7.21 17.58 -8.88
CA PRO A 166 6.37 17.19 -7.75
C PRO A 166 5.72 18.41 -7.07
N PRO A 167 4.65 18.21 -6.29
CA PRO A 167 4.10 19.26 -5.46
C PRO A 167 5.05 19.62 -4.31
N ALA A 168 4.91 20.85 -3.83
CA ALA A 168 5.44 21.23 -2.52
C ALA A 168 4.76 20.40 -1.41
N ASP A 169 5.37 20.37 -0.23
CA ASP A 169 4.77 19.75 0.96
C ASP A 169 3.47 20.48 1.32
N ALA A 170 2.43 19.72 1.63
CA ALA A 170 1.09 20.26 1.84
C ALA A 170 0.33 19.40 2.86
N GLY A 171 -0.54 20.01 3.68
CA GLY A 171 -1.39 19.28 4.64
C GLY A 171 -0.66 18.46 5.70
N GLY A 172 0.65 18.67 5.87
CA GLY A 172 1.53 17.89 6.75
C GLY A 172 2.26 16.74 6.06
N TRP A 173 1.91 16.40 4.82
CA TRP A 173 2.67 15.41 4.03
C TRP A 173 3.93 16.03 3.46
N THR A 174 5.05 15.36 3.72
CA THR A 174 6.36 15.67 3.13
C THR A 174 6.74 14.71 2.00
N GLU A 175 5.96 13.64 1.84
CA GLU A 175 6.17 12.60 0.84
C GLU A 175 4.84 12.04 0.32
N TRP A 176 4.87 11.48 -0.89
CA TRP A 176 3.75 10.75 -1.47
C TRP A 176 4.02 9.23 -1.51
N THR A 177 2.98 8.42 -1.39
CA THR A 177 3.01 6.98 -1.69
C THR A 177 2.80 6.73 -3.18
N ALA A 178 1.90 7.52 -3.78
CA ALA A 178 1.70 7.58 -5.22
C ALA A 178 1.51 9.04 -5.70
N TRP A 179 1.84 9.30 -6.95
CA TRP A 179 1.62 10.60 -7.60
C TRP A 179 0.96 10.39 -8.96
N GLN A 180 -0.28 10.87 -9.11
CA GLN A 180 -0.95 11.00 -10.42
C GLN A 180 -0.41 12.24 -11.12
N TYR A 181 0.39 12.02 -12.15
CA TYR A 181 1.18 13.06 -12.80
C TYR A 181 0.63 13.50 -14.16
N THR A 182 -0.38 12.80 -14.68
CA THR A 182 -1.09 13.15 -15.91
C THR A 182 -2.44 12.45 -15.98
N ASP A 183 -3.41 13.14 -16.57
CA ASP A 183 -4.76 12.67 -16.98
C ASP A 183 -4.86 12.36 -18.48
N SER A 184 -3.73 12.46 -19.18
CA SER A 184 -3.66 12.39 -20.63
C SER A 184 -2.59 11.39 -21.10
N GLY A 185 -2.34 10.35 -20.31
CA GLY A 185 -1.45 9.27 -20.69
C GLY A 185 -2.02 8.45 -21.83
N GLN A 186 -1.16 7.80 -22.61
CA GLN A 186 -1.58 6.94 -23.72
C GLN A 186 -1.13 5.51 -23.43
N ILE A 187 -2.05 4.68 -22.96
CA ILE A 187 -1.77 3.30 -22.55
C ILE A 187 -2.45 2.32 -23.53
N SER A 188 -1.68 1.35 -24.01
CA SER A 188 -2.20 0.32 -24.91
C SER A 188 -3.31 -0.46 -24.23
N GLY A 189 -4.46 -0.59 -24.91
CA GLY A 189 -5.66 -1.24 -24.37
C GLY A 189 -6.64 -0.31 -23.66
N VAL A 190 -6.26 0.93 -23.37
CA VAL A 190 -7.13 1.95 -22.75
C VAL A 190 -7.30 3.18 -23.66
N GLY A 191 -6.19 3.68 -24.22
CA GLY A 191 -6.16 4.97 -24.90
C GLY A 191 -5.78 6.09 -23.93
N ASN A 192 -6.51 7.21 -23.98
CA ASN A 192 -6.30 8.31 -23.05
C ASN A 192 -6.73 7.91 -21.65
N CYS A 193 -5.82 7.97 -20.66
CA CYS A 193 -6.16 7.67 -19.28
C CYS A 193 -5.24 8.36 -18.27
N ASP A 194 -5.65 8.29 -17.01
CA ASP A 194 -4.87 8.72 -15.87
C ASP A 194 -3.67 7.80 -15.65
N VAL A 195 -2.52 8.42 -15.36
CA VAL A 195 -1.27 7.69 -15.11
C VAL A 195 -0.59 8.22 -13.86
N SER A 196 -0.24 7.26 -13.02
CA SER A 196 0.36 7.48 -11.72
C SER A 196 1.69 6.74 -11.58
N ALA A 197 2.51 7.21 -10.63
CA ALA A 197 3.74 6.56 -10.21
C ALA A 197 3.66 6.26 -8.71
N ALA A 198 3.91 5.02 -8.30
CA ALA A 198 4.00 4.61 -6.91
C ALA A 198 5.45 4.37 -6.48
N VAL A 199 5.73 4.54 -5.20
CA VAL A 199 7.08 4.26 -4.65
C VAL A 199 7.49 2.80 -4.86
N SER A 200 6.55 1.86 -4.77
CA SER A 200 6.70 0.45 -5.12
C SER A 200 5.34 -0.24 -5.28
N LEU A 201 5.33 -1.51 -5.72
CA LEU A 201 4.11 -2.31 -5.80
C LEU A 201 3.61 -2.74 -4.42
N GLU A 202 4.54 -3.05 -3.52
CA GLU A 202 4.29 -3.44 -2.13
C GLU A 202 3.65 -2.31 -1.33
N ALA A 203 4.06 -1.07 -1.63
CA ALA A 203 3.42 0.13 -1.08
C ALA A 203 1.95 0.21 -1.50
N LEU A 204 1.62 -0.06 -2.77
CA LEU A 204 0.22 -0.11 -3.23
C LEU A 204 -0.60 -1.24 -2.60
N GLN A 205 0.04 -2.37 -2.27
CA GLN A 205 -0.62 -3.49 -1.58
C GLN A 205 -0.86 -3.23 -0.09
N GLY A 206 -0.33 -2.15 0.47
CA GLY A 206 -0.49 -1.79 1.89
C GLY A 206 0.32 -2.65 2.84
N ASN A 207 1.20 -3.48 2.27
CA ASN A 207 2.22 -4.23 2.97
C ASN A 207 3.47 -3.37 3.24
N GLY A 208 3.57 -2.20 2.60
CA GLY A 208 4.37 -1.07 3.06
C GLY A 208 3.47 -0.05 3.75
N THR A 209 3.67 0.21 5.03
CA THR A 209 3.15 1.41 5.67
C THR A 209 4.01 2.61 5.27
N SER A 210 3.37 3.77 5.17
CA SER A 210 3.93 5.11 4.94
C SER A 210 5.36 5.25 5.46
N GLY A 211 6.27 5.72 4.62
CA GLY A 211 7.70 5.83 4.92
C GLY A 211 8.53 4.70 4.33
N GLY A 212 9.21 4.98 3.23
CA GLY A 212 10.25 4.12 2.67
C GLY A 212 9.93 3.67 1.26
N GLY A 213 10.76 4.13 0.31
CA GLY A 213 10.90 3.45 -0.98
C GLY A 213 11.39 2.02 -0.77
N ASN A 214 12.01 1.45 -1.80
CA ASN A 214 12.95 0.35 -1.59
C ASN A 214 13.88 0.72 -0.42
N VAL A 215 13.62 0.21 0.78
CA VAL A 215 14.53 0.34 1.91
C VAL A 215 15.60 -0.69 1.64
N SER A 216 16.53 -0.31 0.76
CA SER A 216 17.91 -0.53 1.14
C SER A 216 18.01 -0.01 2.57
N PRO A 217 18.38 -0.87 3.53
CA PRO A 217 18.58 -0.41 4.88
C PRO A 217 19.56 0.78 4.85
N PRO A 218 19.54 1.70 5.84
CA PRO A 218 20.66 2.63 6.02
C PRO A 218 21.98 1.85 5.91
N ASN A 219 23.06 2.44 5.41
CA ASN A 219 24.29 1.77 4.93
C ASN A 219 24.95 0.70 5.85
N ASN A 220 24.44 0.45 7.07
CA ASN A 220 24.87 -0.58 8.02
C ASN A 220 23.72 -1.45 8.62
N ALA A 221 22.47 -1.29 8.19
CA ALA A 221 21.35 -2.07 8.70
C ALA A 221 21.18 -3.39 7.91
N THR A 222 20.83 -4.46 8.62
CA THR A 222 20.65 -5.80 8.06
C THR A 222 19.17 -6.05 7.80
N PRO A 223 18.72 -6.35 6.57
CA PRO A 223 17.32 -6.68 6.30
C PRO A 223 16.84 -7.89 7.11
N VAL A 224 15.55 -7.88 7.44
CA VAL A 224 14.84 -8.98 8.09
C VAL A 224 13.59 -9.26 7.26
N TYR A 225 13.39 -10.52 6.89
CA TYR A 225 12.30 -10.94 6.03
C TYR A 225 11.27 -11.76 6.82
N GLY A 226 11.51 -13.07 6.99
CA GLY A 226 10.57 -13.93 7.69
C GLY A 226 10.90 -15.41 7.59
N VAL A 227 9.89 -16.23 7.87
CA VAL A 227 9.94 -17.69 7.78
C VAL A 227 8.83 -18.16 6.85
N ALA A 228 9.20 -18.88 5.79
CA ALA A 228 8.27 -19.59 4.93
C ALA A 228 7.96 -20.97 5.52
N VAL A 229 6.70 -21.21 5.88
CA VAL A 229 6.19 -22.51 6.34
C VAL A 229 5.43 -23.16 5.21
N ILE A 230 5.86 -24.34 4.80
CA ILE A 230 5.25 -25.10 3.72
C ILE A 230 4.03 -25.85 4.27
N ASN A 231 2.85 -25.53 3.75
CA ASN A 231 1.58 -26.14 4.16
C ASN A 231 1.02 -27.10 3.09
N GLY A 232 1.43 -26.95 1.83
CA GLY A 232 1.09 -27.88 0.76
C GLY A 232 2.14 -28.98 0.57
N ASP A 233 1.90 -29.82 -0.43
CA ASP A 233 2.79 -30.91 -0.83
C ASP A 233 3.34 -30.63 -2.23
N ASN A 234 4.53 -31.14 -2.52
CA ASN A 234 5.18 -31.04 -3.83
C ASN A 234 5.51 -29.59 -4.32
N VAL A 235 5.81 -28.66 -3.40
CA VAL A 235 6.16 -27.27 -3.73
C VAL A 235 7.55 -27.21 -4.36
N ASN A 236 7.68 -26.69 -5.58
CA ASN A 236 8.96 -26.67 -6.29
C ASN A 236 9.96 -25.68 -5.66
N LEU A 237 11.09 -26.20 -5.18
CA LEU A 237 12.30 -25.44 -4.88
C LEU A 237 13.14 -25.34 -6.16
N ARG A 238 13.53 -24.14 -6.55
CA ARG A 238 14.19 -23.88 -7.84
C ARG A 238 15.54 -23.22 -7.69
N THR A 239 16.36 -23.32 -8.73
CA THR A 239 17.69 -22.71 -8.82
C THR A 239 17.68 -21.19 -8.99
N GLY A 240 16.51 -20.56 -9.09
CA GLY A 240 16.37 -19.12 -9.30
C GLY A 240 14.91 -18.67 -9.24
N PRO A 241 14.66 -17.35 -9.14
CA PRO A 241 13.33 -16.76 -8.99
C PRO A 241 12.56 -16.73 -10.32
N SER A 242 12.35 -17.90 -10.93
CA SER A 242 11.65 -18.03 -12.19
C SER A 242 11.02 -19.40 -12.36
N LEU A 243 9.84 -19.45 -12.97
CA LEU A 243 9.19 -20.71 -13.35
C LEU A 243 9.99 -21.49 -14.41
N GLN A 244 10.92 -20.82 -15.11
CA GLN A 244 11.84 -21.43 -16.07
C GLN A 244 13.11 -21.99 -15.42
N SER A 245 13.41 -21.61 -14.17
CA SER A 245 14.57 -22.14 -13.45
C SER A 245 14.38 -23.62 -13.11
N SER A 246 15.48 -24.38 -13.15
CA SER A 246 15.48 -25.81 -12.84
C SER A 246 14.92 -26.08 -11.45
N VAL A 247 14.09 -27.10 -11.33
CA VAL A 247 13.62 -27.61 -10.03
C VAL A 247 14.77 -28.39 -9.38
N ILE A 248 15.16 -27.97 -8.19
CA ILE A 248 16.16 -28.65 -7.34
C ILE A 248 15.51 -29.88 -6.72
N ARG A 249 14.39 -29.66 -6.02
CA ARG A 249 13.55 -30.70 -5.43
C ARG A 249 12.18 -30.12 -5.09
N GLN A 250 11.31 -30.95 -4.53
CA GLN A 250 10.04 -30.53 -3.98
C GLN A 250 10.08 -30.47 -2.45
N LEU A 251 9.39 -29.48 -1.90
CA LEU A 251 9.15 -29.28 -0.48
C LEU A 251 7.74 -29.74 -0.13
N ASN A 252 7.55 -30.23 1.08
CA ASN A 252 6.30 -30.80 1.56
C ASN A 252 5.88 -30.17 2.88
N ARG A 253 4.64 -30.49 3.28
CA ARG A 253 4.01 -29.93 4.46
C ARG A 253 4.87 -30.12 5.70
N GLY A 254 4.98 -29.05 6.48
CA GLY A 254 5.71 -29.03 7.75
C GLY A 254 7.17 -28.60 7.62
N GLU A 255 7.72 -28.48 6.41
CA GLU A 255 9.03 -27.87 6.22
C GLU A 255 8.94 -26.34 6.47
N SER A 256 9.99 -25.76 7.04
CA SER A 256 10.06 -24.31 7.31
C SER A 256 11.45 -23.78 7.02
N TYR A 257 11.53 -22.60 6.41
CA TYR A 257 12.78 -21.99 5.97
C TYR A 257 12.83 -20.52 6.32
N GLU A 258 14.00 -20.05 6.76
CA GLU A 258 14.28 -18.62 6.81
C GLU A 258 14.28 -18.04 5.40
N VAL A 259 13.65 -16.89 5.22
CA VAL A 259 13.68 -16.13 3.98
C VAL A 259 14.81 -15.11 4.06
N LEU A 260 15.69 -15.12 3.07
CA LEU A 260 16.89 -14.27 3.03
C LEU A 260 16.77 -13.10 2.06
N SER A 261 15.85 -13.19 1.11
CA SER A 261 15.45 -12.10 0.23
C SER A 261 14.15 -12.43 -0.49
N GLU A 262 13.54 -11.39 -1.06
CA GLU A 262 12.33 -11.48 -1.87
C GLU A 262 12.62 -10.89 -3.25
N GLN A 263 12.07 -11.50 -4.30
CA GLN A 263 12.16 -10.98 -5.65
C GLN A 263 10.94 -11.41 -6.47
N ASP A 264 10.13 -10.46 -6.93
CA ASP A 264 9.02 -10.70 -7.87
C ASP A 264 8.09 -11.87 -7.47
N GLY A 265 7.76 -11.97 -6.18
CA GLY A 265 6.93 -13.05 -5.62
C GLY A 265 7.69 -14.35 -5.31
N TRP A 266 9.01 -14.36 -5.41
CA TRP A 266 9.88 -15.46 -5.01
C TRP A 266 10.56 -15.18 -3.68
N LEU A 267 10.70 -16.23 -2.86
CA LEU A 267 11.40 -16.20 -1.58
C LEU A 267 12.70 -16.98 -1.71
N ALA A 268 13.83 -16.32 -1.42
CA ALA A 268 15.13 -16.97 -1.37
C ALA A 268 15.31 -17.66 -0.02
N LEU A 269 15.67 -18.95 -0.04
CA LEU A 269 15.86 -19.75 1.17
C LEU A 269 17.34 -19.98 1.53
N GLY A 270 18.26 -19.55 0.66
CA GLY A 270 19.70 -19.81 0.80
C GLY A 270 20.37 -20.08 -0.54
N GLY A 271 21.55 -19.50 -0.78
CA GLY A 271 22.32 -19.75 -2.01
C GLY A 271 21.50 -19.49 -3.27
N ASN A 272 21.31 -20.52 -4.10
CA ASN A 272 20.50 -20.47 -5.32
C ASN A 272 19.14 -21.14 -5.14
N GLU A 273 18.58 -21.21 -3.93
CA GLU A 273 17.34 -21.91 -3.65
C GLU A 273 16.16 -20.95 -3.48
N TRP A 274 15.17 -21.07 -4.36
CA TRP A 274 14.02 -20.16 -4.44
C TRP A 274 12.70 -20.90 -4.51
N ILE A 275 11.69 -20.38 -3.81
CA ILE A 275 10.31 -20.85 -3.93
C ILE A 275 9.41 -19.73 -4.42
N TYR A 276 8.42 -20.06 -5.24
CA TYR A 276 7.38 -19.11 -5.61
C TYR A 276 6.35 -19.04 -4.49
N TYR A 277 6.12 -17.86 -3.94
CA TYR A 277 5.16 -17.66 -2.88
C TYR A 277 3.73 -17.77 -3.39
N ASP A 278 2.97 -18.67 -2.80
CA ASP A 278 1.52 -18.78 -2.97
C ASP A 278 0.90 -19.09 -1.61
N SER A 279 0.02 -18.20 -1.17
CA SER A 279 -0.62 -18.29 0.14
C SER A 279 -1.49 -19.53 0.35
N SER A 280 -1.90 -20.22 -0.73
CA SER A 280 -2.70 -21.45 -0.64
C SER A 280 -1.90 -22.66 -0.13
N TYR A 281 -0.57 -22.64 -0.28
CA TYR A 281 0.31 -23.74 0.14
C TYR A 281 1.60 -23.31 0.87
N ILE A 282 1.85 -22.01 1.02
CA ILE A 282 2.95 -21.46 1.84
C ILE A 282 2.37 -20.40 2.78
N GLN A 283 2.60 -20.57 4.08
CA GLN A 283 2.41 -19.49 5.05
C GLN A 283 3.72 -18.75 5.24
N TYR A 284 3.78 -17.50 4.79
CA TYR A 284 4.95 -16.65 4.98
C TYR A 284 4.76 -15.74 6.19
N LYS A 285 5.54 -15.97 7.24
CA LYS A 285 5.46 -15.25 8.52
C LYS A 285 6.58 -14.23 8.62
N HIS A 286 6.23 -12.97 8.81
CA HIS A 286 7.21 -11.91 8.99
C HIS A 286 7.59 -11.76 10.45
N TYR A 287 8.79 -11.27 10.71
CA TYR A 287 9.17 -10.93 12.08
C TYR A 287 8.37 -9.72 12.55
N VAL A 288 7.83 -9.83 13.76
CA VAL A 288 7.01 -8.83 14.42
C VAL A 288 7.64 -8.48 15.77
N ALA A 289 7.68 -7.19 16.08
CA ALA A 289 7.94 -6.66 17.40
C ALA A 289 6.59 -6.34 18.07
N THR A 290 6.24 -7.10 19.09
CA THR A 290 5.07 -6.88 19.95
C THR A 290 5.50 -6.16 21.20
N ILE A 291 4.90 -5.01 21.47
CA ILE A 291 5.20 -4.17 22.62
C ILE A 291 4.51 -4.77 23.85
N THR A 292 5.28 -5.10 24.87
CA THR A 292 4.81 -5.69 26.14
C THR A 292 5.00 -4.77 27.34
N GLY A 293 5.74 -3.67 27.18
CA GLY A 293 5.83 -2.59 28.16
C GLY A 293 4.97 -1.38 27.79
N ASP A 294 5.05 -0.35 28.62
CA ASP A 294 4.43 0.94 28.35
C ASP A 294 5.49 2.01 28.07
N ASN A 295 5.15 2.99 27.23
CA ASN A 295 5.98 4.16 26.91
C ASN A 295 7.28 3.83 26.15
N VAL A 296 7.25 2.83 25.27
CA VAL A 296 8.41 2.47 24.43
C VAL A 296 8.60 3.56 23.37
N ASN A 297 9.77 4.19 23.32
CA ASN A 297 10.00 5.29 22.37
C ASN A 297 10.20 4.75 20.94
N LEU A 298 9.33 5.17 20.04
CA LEU A 298 9.54 5.09 18.59
C LEU A 298 10.36 6.31 18.16
N ARG A 299 11.45 6.09 17.42
CA ARG A 299 12.40 7.14 17.04
C ARG A 299 12.59 7.25 15.54
N ASP A 300 13.03 8.42 15.11
CA ASP A 300 13.34 8.73 13.70
C ASP A 300 14.70 8.19 13.20
N ALA A 301 15.49 7.60 14.10
CA ALA A 301 16.80 7.03 13.81
C ALA A 301 17.14 5.91 14.82
N PRO A 302 18.00 4.94 14.46
CA PRO A 302 18.47 3.89 15.35
C PRO A 302 19.51 4.41 16.35
N SER A 303 19.09 5.37 17.18
CA SER A 303 19.93 6.01 18.19
C SER A 303 19.11 6.50 19.38
N LEU A 304 19.68 6.41 20.58
CA LEU A 304 19.06 6.99 21.78
C LEU A 304 18.97 8.53 21.72
N SER A 305 19.76 9.15 20.84
CA SER A 305 19.69 10.58 20.53
C SER A 305 18.74 10.93 19.38
N GLY A 306 18.15 9.94 18.68
CA GLY A 306 17.14 10.18 17.66
C GLY A 306 15.89 10.81 18.26
N ASN A 307 15.16 11.62 17.48
CA ASN A 307 13.96 12.26 17.98
C ASN A 307 12.90 11.20 18.28
N VAL A 308 12.20 11.36 19.40
CA VAL A 308 11.05 10.51 19.71
C VAL A 308 9.90 10.97 18.84
N ILE A 309 9.47 10.12 17.91
CA ILE A 309 8.28 10.34 17.08
C ILE A 309 7.04 10.25 17.96
N ARG A 310 6.92 9.14 18.71
CA ARG A 310 5.89 8.92 19.73
C ARG A 310 6.26 7.78 20.66
N GLN A 311 5.40 7.54 21.65
CA GLN A 311 5.46 6.38 22.51
C GLN A 311 4.53 5.27 21.99
N LEU A 312 4.98 4.03 22.14
CA LEU A 312 4.23 2.81 21.87
C LEU A 312 3.79 2.18 23.19
N HIS A 313 2.65 1.52 23.16
CA HIS A 313 1.98 0.95 24.32
C HIS A 313 1.80 -0.56 24.22
N HIS A 314 1.52 -1.18 25.36
CA HIS A 314 1.29 -2.60 25.47
C HIS A 314 0.24 -3.10 24.47
N GLY A 315 0.58 -4.14 23.71
CA GLY A 315 -0.29 -4.80 22.73
C GLY A 315 -0.16 -4.27 21.31
N GLU A 316 0.56 -3.17 21.10
CA GLU A 316 0.92 -2.74 19.74
C GLU A 316 1.91 -3.73 19.12
N ALA A 317 1.77 -4.00 17.82
CA ALA A 317 2.61 -4.97 17.11
C ALA A 317 2.99 -4.43 15.73
N TYR A 318 4.28 -4.56 15.38
CA TYR A 318 4.87 -3.97 14.19
C TYR A 318 5.71 -4.99 13.43
N ARG A 319 5.58 -5.01 12.10
CA ARG A 319 6.53 -5.74 11.25
C ARG A 319 7.92 -5.13 11.42
N VAL A 320 8.94 -5.98 11.45
CA VAL A 320 10.35 -5.59 11.50
C VAL A 320 10.98 -5.87 10.14
N TRP A 321 11.55 -4.84 9.53
CA TRP A 321 12.12 -4.87 8.19
C TRP A 321 13.63 -4.97 8.18
N CYS A 322 14.28 -4.48 9.24
CA CYS A 322 15.72 -4.50 9.36
C CYS A 322 16.15 -4.37 10.82
N LYS A 323 17.44 -4.64 11.07
CA LYS A 323 18.08 -4.45 12.36
C LYS A 323 19.36 -3.65 12.21
N GLN A 324 19.67 -2.82 13.20
CA GLN A 324 20.94 -2.11 13.26
C GLN A 324 21.35 -1.90 14.71
N ASP A 325 22.50 -2.41 15.13
CA ASP A 325 23.11 -2.10 16.43
C ASP A 325 22.15 -2.20 17.65
N GLY A 326 21.29 -3.23 17.66
CA GLY A 326 20.28 -3.44 18.72
C GLY A 326 18.92 -2.74 18.49
N TRP A 327 18.74 -2.04 17.37
CA TRP A 327 17.48 -1.42 16.96
C TRP A 327 16.73 -2.29 15.96
N LEU A 328 15.40 -2.26 16.03
CA LEU A 328 14.49 -2.85 15.03
C LEU A 328 13.90 -1.71 14.20
N GLY A 329 14.06 -1.79 12.88
CA GLY A 329 13.46 -0.87 11.94
C GLY A 329 12.06 -1.34 11.56
N LEU A 330 11.06 -0.48 11.74
CA LEU A 330 9.64 -0.78 11.54
C LEU A 330 9.11 -0.30 10.17
N GLY A 331 9.97 0.37 9.40
CA GLY A 331 9.67 0.96 8.09
C GLY A 331 10.15 2.41 8.05
N GLY A 332 10.54 2.91 6.87
CA GLY A 332 10.99 4.29 6.71
C GLY A 332 12.08 4.72 7.70
N ASN A 333 11.79 5.77 8.48
CA ASN A 333 12.66 6.28 9.54
C ASN A 333 12.22 5.82 10.94
N GLU A 334 11.40 4.78 11.08
CA GLU A 334 10.84 4.38 12.37
C GLU A 334 11.66 3.27 13.02
N TRP A 335 12.21 3.55 14.21
CA TRP A 335 13.10 2.65 14.93
C TRP A 335 12.71 2.49 16.39
N ILE A 336 12.78 1.26 16.89
CA ILE A 336 12.67 0.95 18.32
C ILE A 336 13.94 0.27 18.81
N TYR A 337 14.37 0.61 20.02
CA TYR A 337 15.47 -0.10 20.65
C TYR A 337 14.96 -1.44 21.19
N TYR A 338 15.57 -2.55 20.78
CA TYR A 338 15.13 -3.86 21.20
C TYR A 338 15.59 -4.16 22.63
N ASP A 339 14.63 -4.47 23.48
CA ASP A 339 14.87 -5.00 24.82
C ASP A 339 13.78 -6.01 25.14
N SER A 340 14.18 -7.23 25.49
CA SER A 340 13.27 -8.33 25.77
C SER A 340 12.39 -8.11 27.01
N SER A 341 12.69 -7.10 27.85
CA SER A 341 11.86 -6.77 29.01
C SER A 341 10.56 -6.03 28.64
N TYR A 342 10.49 -5.39 27.47
CA TYR A 342 9.31 -4.64 27.01
C TYR A 342 8.97 -4.83 25.52
N ILE A 343 9.71 -5.66 24.79
CA ILE A 343 9.41 -6.06 23.41
C ILE A 343 9.56 -7.57 23.27
N GLN A 344 8.50 -8.24 22.83
CA GLN A 344 8.55 -9.60 22.32
C GLN A 344 8.81 -9.56 20.81
N TYR A 345 9.85 -10.25 20.34
CA TYR A 345 10.25 -10.23 18.94
C TYR A 345 10.33 -11.64 18.35
N GLY A 346 9.61 -11.91 17.26
CA GLY A 346 9.52 -13.24 16.63
C GLY A 346 8.56 -13.31 15.44
N VAL A 347 8.38 -14.49 14.86
CA VAL A 347 7.46 -14.79 13.73
C VAL A 347 6.19 -15.50 14.17
#